data_AF-A0A7W0RUW0-F1
#
_entry.id   AF-A0A7W0RUW0-F1
#
_cell.length_a   1.000
_cell.length_b   1.000
_cell.length_c   1.000
_cell.angle_alpha   90.00
_cell.angle_beta   90.00
_cell.angle_gamma   90.00
#
_symmetry.space_group_name_H-M   'P 1'
#
loop_
_entity.id
_entity.type
_entity.pdbx_description
1 polymer ?
#
loop_
_entity_poly.entity_id
_entity_poly.type
_entity_poly.pdbx_seq_one_letter_code
_entity_poly.pdbx_strand_id
1 'polypeptide(L)' 'MHLSPRCHARTRTGTPCQSPAMANGCCRMHGGASPGAPFGNANARRHGLYSAGAVAERRDLAALLRSMRGLVDEVD' A
#
# COMPACT_ATOMS: atom_id res chain seq x y z
N MET A 1 1.97 -32.73 -3.22
CA MET A 1 2.18 -31.29 -2.89
C MET A 1 2.20 -30.51 -4.19
N HIS A 2 1.64 -29.30 -4.24
CA HIS A 2 1.73 -28.48 -5.46
C HIS A 2 3.15 -27.93 -5.61
N LEU A 3 3.75 -28.11 -6.79
CA LEU A 3 5.13 -27.70 -7.07
C LEU A 3 5.29 -26.17 -7.14
N SER A 4 4.20 -25.44 -7.36
CA SER A 4 4.16 -23.98 -7.42
C SER A 4 3.21 -23.41 -6.38
N PRO A 5 3.48 -22.23 -5.80
CA PRO A 5 2.51 -21.49 -4.99
C PRO A 5 1.20 -21.25 -5.74
N ARG A 6 0.10 -21.07 -4.99
CA ARG A 6 -1.22 -20.77 -5.56
C ARG A 6 -1.44 -19.28 -5.65
N CYS A 7 -2.27 -18.86 -6.60
CA CYS A 7 -2.65 -17.46 -6.74
C CYS A 7 -3.37 -16.93 -5.50
N HIS A 8 -2.96 -15.75 -5.01
CA HIS A 8 -3.55 -15.13 -3.81
C HIS A 8 -4.88 -14.40 -4.07
N ALA A 9 -5.33 -14.29 -5.32
CA ALA A 9 -6.60 -13.67 -5.66
C ALA A 9 -7.79 -14.59 -5.35
N ARG A 10 -8.98 -14.02 -5.21
CA ARG A 10 -10.25 -14.76 -5.04
C ARG A 10 -10.99 -14.83 -6.37
N THR A 11 -11.68 -15.94 -6.60
CA THR A 11 -12.59 -16.11 -7.75
C THR A 11 -13.83 -15.24 -7.58
N ARG A 12 -14.65 -15.11 -8.64
CA ARG A 12 -15.93 -14.38 -8.59
C ARG A 12 -16.90 -14.88 -7.51
N THR A 13 -16.81 -16.15 -7.14
CA THR A 13 -17.62 -16.79 -6.07
C THR A 13 -17.00 -16.64 -4.68
N GLY A 14 -15.88 -15.92 -4.55
CA GLY A 14 -15.23 -15.63 -3.27
C GLY A 14 -14.29 -16.74 -2.76
N THR A 15 -14.10 -17.83 -3.49
CA THR A 15 -13.13 -18.89 -3.11
C THR A 15 -11.70 -18.54 -3.52
N PRO A 16 -10.65 -19.02 -2.82
CA PRO A 16 -9.27 -18.78 -3.23
C PRO A 16 -8.96 -19.36 -4.62
N CYS A 17 -8.22 -18.63 -5.44
CA CYS A 17 -7.84 -19.10 -6.76
C CYS A 17 -6.93 -20.34 -6.67
N GLN A 18 -7.30 -21.38 -7.41
CA GLN A 18 -6.63 -22.67 -7.37
C GLN A 18 -5.49 -22.80 -8.39
N SER A 19 -5.35 -21.84 -9.31
CA SER A 19 -4.34 -21.80 -10.37
C SER A 19 -2.93 -21.52 -9.82
N PRO A 20 -1.87 -21.97 -10.52
CA PRO A 20 -0.49 -21.67 -10.17
C PRO A 20 -0.23 -20.15 -10.24
N ALA A 21 0.51 -19.63 -9.26
CA ALA A 21 0.96 -18.25 -9.23
C ALA A 21 2.16 -18.03 -10.18
N MET A 22 2.21 -16.85 -10.79
CA MET A 22 3.41 -16.33 -11.43
C MET A 22 4.30 -15.64 -10.38
N ALA A 23 5.44 -15.08 -10.80
CA ALA A 23 6.40 -14.44 -9.89
C ALA A 23 5.78 -13.32 -9.02
N ASN A 24 4.73 -12.65 -9.51
CA ASN A 24 4.01 -11.60 -8.78
C ASN A 24 2.93 -12.13 -7.82
N GLY A 25 2.79 -13.46 -7.65
CA GLY A 25 1.80 -14.07 -6.76
C GLY A 25 0.40 -14.26 -7.37
N CYS A 26 0.15 -13.73 -8.56
CA CYS A 26 -1.13 -13.89 -9.28
C CYS A 26 -1.02 -14.89 -10.43
N CYS A 27 -2.12 -15.58 -10.75
CA CYS A 27 -2.17 -16.40 -11.96
C CYS A 27 -2.36 -15.53 -13.20
N ARG A 28 -2.11 -16.11 -14.39
CA ARG A 28 -2.32 -15.44 -15.69
C ARG A 28 -3.68 -14.74 -15.81
N MET A 29 -4.73 -15.31 -15.22
CA MET A 29 -6.10 -14.77 -15.27
C MET A 29 -6.38 -13.66 -14.24
N HIS A 30 -5.62 -13.59 -13.15
CA HIS A 30 -5.80 -12.61 -12.07
C HIS A 30 -4.70 -11.55 -12.04
N GLY A 31 -4.18 -11.17 -13.22
CA GLY A 31 -3.16 -10.12 -13.35
C GLY A 31 -1.72 -10.60 -13.27
N GLY A 32 -1.47 -11.91 -13.29
CA GLY A 32 -0.13 -12.49 -13.31
C GLY A 32 0.74 -12.01 -14.48
N ALA A 33 0.11 -11.74 -15.63
CA ALA A 33 0.78 -11.22 -16.82
C ALA A 33 0.92 -9.68 -16.82
N SER A 34 0.37 -8.98 -15.82
CA SER A 34 0.49 -7.52 -15.75
C SER A 34 1.89 -7.15 -15.25
N PRO A 35 2.59 -6.22 -15.92
CA PRO A 35 3.87 -5.68 -15.44
C PRO A 35 3.70 -4.82 -14.18
N GLY A 36 2.47 -4.61 -13.71
CA GLY A 36 2.16 -3.68 -12.64
C GLY A 36 2.18 -2.22 -13.12
N ALA A 37 1.95 -1.31 -12.18
CA ALA A 37 2.01 0.11 -12.47
C ALA A 37 3.48 0.57 -12.50
N PRO A 38 3.90 1.38 -13.48
CA PRO A 38 5.30 1.79 -13.60
C PRO A 38 5.72 2.65 -12.41
N PHE A 39 7.00 2.59 -12.05
CA PHE A 39 7.53 3.42 -10.97
C PHE A 39 7.26 4.91 -11.25
N GLY A 40 6.80 5.64 -10.24
CA GLY A 40 6.50 7.07 -10.34
C GLY A 40 5.19 7.43 -11.06
N ASN A 41 4.36 6.44 -11.43
CA ASN A 41 3.05 6.77 -12.02
C ASN A 41 2.16 7.57 -11.05
N ALA A 42 1.32 8.45 -11.61
CA ALA A 42 0.38 9.27 -10.86
C ALA A 42 -1.08 8.82 -11.02
N ASN A 43 -1.34 7.62 -11.56
CA ASN A 43 -2.70 7.18 -11.91
C ASN A 43 -3.63 7.06 -10.69
N ALA A 44 -3.08 6.66 -9.54
CA ALA A 44 -3.81 6.60 -8.27
C ALA A 44 -3.84 7.94 -7.52
N ARG A 45 -3.13 8.97 -8.00
CA ARG A 45 -3.06 10.27 -7.34
C ARG A 45 -4.38 11.00 -7.53
N ARG A 46 -5.06 11.30 -6.43
CA ARG A 46 -6.28 12.15 -6.40
C ARG A 46 -5.91 13.56 -5.96
N HIS A 47 -5.90 13.81 -4.65
CA HIS A 47 -5.64 15.10 -4.02
C HIS A 47 -4.24 15.21 -3.37
N GLY A 48 -3.40 14.18 -3.45
CA GLY A 48 -2.01 14.21 -2.94
C GLY A 48 -1.82 14.07 -1.43
N LEU A 49 -2.88 14.14 -0.61
CA LEU A 49 -2.80 14.01 0.87
C LEU A 49 -2.12 12.71 1.35
N TYR A 50 -2.18 11.63 0.56
CA TYR A 50 -1.55 10.35 0.88
C TYR A 50 -0.19 10.14 0.23
N SER A 51 0.38 11.16 -0.41
CA SER A 51 1.75 11.09 -0.91
C SER A 51 2.75 10.97 0.25
N ALA A 52 3.90 10.35 -0.02
CA ALA A 52 4.96 10.21 0.98
C ALA A 52 5.39 11.56 1.57
N GLY A 53 5.52 12.60 0.72
CA GLY A 53 5.86 13.96 1.16
C GLY A 53 4.81 14.57 2.08
N ALA A 54 3.52 14.51 1.70
CA ALA A 54 2.44 15.03 2.55
C ALA A 54 2.32 14.29 3.89
N VAL A 55 2.62 12.98 3.91
CA VAL A 55 2.65 12.20 5.16
C VAL A 55 3.83 12.62 6.04
N ALA A 56 5.01 12.85 5.46
CA ALA A 56 6.19 13.31 6.19
C ALA A 56 5.96 14.69 6.83
N GLU A 57 5.48 15.65 6.04
CA GLU A 57 5.16 17.00 6.52
C GLU A 57 4.17 16.98 7.70
N ARG A 58 3.10 16.18 7.61
CA ARG A 58 2.16 16.03 8.73
C ARG A 58 2.80 15.45 9.98
N ARG A 59 3.75 14.52 9.84
CA ARG A 59 4.45 13.93 10.99
C ARG A 59 5.34 14.97 11.67
N ASP A 60 6.03 15.79 10.89
CA ASP A 60 6.90 16.85 11.40
C ASP A 60 6.09 17.93 12.12
N LEU A 61 4.99 18.39 11.51
CA LEU A 61 4.06 19.33 12.14
C LEU A 61 3.47 18.75 13.43
N ALA A 62 3.05 17.49 13.43
CA ALA A 62 2.53 16.85 14.63
C ALA A 62 3.60 16.70 15.72
N ALA A 63 4.86 16.46 15.37
CA ALA A 63 5.96 16.43 16.33
C ALA A 63 6.20 17.81 16.94
N LEU A 64 6.23 18.86 16.12
CA LEU A 64 6.35 20.24 16.57
C LEU A 64 5.23 20.62 17.54
N LEU A 65 3.98 20.34 17.18
CA LEU A 65 2.82 20.62 18.03
C LEU A 65 2.89 19.88 19.37
N ARG A 66 3.37 18.63 19.38
CA ARG A 66 3.59 17.89 20.64
C ARG A 66 4.66 18.54 21.50
N SER A 67 5.79 18.95 20.92
CA SER A 67 6.85 19.64 21.66
C SER A 67 6.36 20.98 22.22
N MET A 68 5.64 21.77 21.42
CA MET A 68 5.04 23.03 21.87
C MET A 68 4.08 22.81 23.03
N ARG A 69 3.24 21.77 22.96
CA ARG A 69 2.32 21.45 24.05
C ARG A 69 3.06 21.07 25.34
N GLY A 70 4.10 20.25 25.23
CA GLY A 70 4.93 19.90 26.39
C GLY A 70 5.55 21.12 27.06
N LEU A 71 6.05 22.09 26.28
CA LEU A 71 6.59 23.33 26.81
C LEU A 71 5.54 24.18 27.55
N VAL A 72 4.30 24.22 27.05
CA VAL A 72 3.21 24.93 27.74
C VAL A 72 2.88 24.25 29.07
N ASP A 73 2.78 22.92 29.06
CA ASP A 73 2.47 22.13 30.26
C ASP A 73 3.59 22.22 31.34
N GLU A 74 4.82 22.63 30.99
CA GLU A 74 5.92 22.88 31.94
C GLU A 74 5.84 24.25 32.63
N VAL A 75 5.10 25.20 32.06
CA VAL A 75 4.99 26.58 32.55
C VAL A 75 3.73 26.78 33.41
N ASP A 76 2.69 25.97 33.17
CA ASP A 76 1.47 25.90 33.99
C ASP A 76 1.68 25.12 35.30
#